data_AF-A0A7S2GLI5-F1
#
_entry.id   AF-A0A7S2GLI5-F1
#
_cell.length_a   1.000
_cell.length_b   1.000
_cell.length_c   1.000
_cell.angle_alpha   90.00
_cell.angle_beta   90.00
_cell.angle_gamma   90.00
#
_symmetry.space_group_name_H-M   'P 1'
#
loop_
_entity.id
_entity.type
_entity.pdbx_description
1 polymer ?
#
loop_
_entity_poly.entity_id
_entity_poly.type
_entity_poly.pdbx_seq_one_letter_code
_entity_poly.pdbx_strand_id
1 'polypeptide(L)'
;SHATDGSTTGGGAQAARCAKERAKMFAASADEKARLAAETAAYRLQDGSSKFSSSSNSVEVALATATVGLVSKEEFARRRQALEEASSADAAAAEDATTGAAAAGSSKEKKKKKKEKSTLSFGFDEEGEDGEAVVVPKKKAKSEHLVSSSAAPSAAPAPAAAPDKNDAAPPPPLPAGTTSVRAVPGGLELSLECYCAQVVAKTRVMKVLPTKIAMEVKAKDADANPPLCAYLSSVLGGSASQELKCEVVRGQRAPVKVVRVASGEILPELAYHKLSLAQQAAAKEAAASAPPRLVGRPTF
;
A
#
# COMPACT_ATOMS: atom_id res chain seq x y z
N SER A 1 54.62 60.87 27.96
CA SER A 1 54.61 59.97 29.13
C SER A 1 53.17 59.75 29.57
N HIS A 2 52.55 58.66 29.14
CA HIS A 2 51.34 58.15 29.79
C HIS A 2 51.43 56.63 29.79
N ALA A 3 51.81 56.10 30.95
CA ALA A 3 51.71 54.68 31.27
C ALA A 3 50.28 54.40 31.71
N THR A 4 49.61 53.48 31.05
CA THR A 4 48.38 52.85 31.55
C THR A 4 48.75 51.48 32.08
N ASP A 5 48.75 51.40 33.41
CA ASP A 5 48.97 50.21 34.22
C ASP A 5 47.93 49.12 33.89
N GLY A 6 48.42 47.92 33.57
CA GLY A 6 47.63 46.74 33.29
C GLY A 6 47.13 46.08 34.58
N SER A 7 45.89 46.36 34.94
CA SER A 7 45.16 45.62 35.99
C SER A 7 44.60 44.29 35.41
N THR A 8 45.44 43.27 35.32
CA THR A 8 45.09 41.90 34.87
C THR A 8 44.91 40.88 36.00
N THR A 9 44.40 41.29 37.17
CA THR A 9 44.22 40.38 38.32
C THR A 9 42.77 39.95 38.61
N GLY A 10 41.76 40.52 37.92
CA GLY A 10 40.34 40.15 38.11
C GLY A 10 39.77 39.10 37.14
N GLY A 11 40.43 38.87 35.99
CA GLY A 11 39.89 38.03 34.91
C GLY A 11 39.90 36.52 35.19
N GLY A 12 40.83 36.05 36.04
CA GLY A 12 40.98 34.62 36.33
C GLY A 12 39.81 34.02 37.12
N ALA A 13 39.28 34.76 38.09
CA ALA A 13 38.13 34.31 38.89
C ALA A 13 36.84 34.27 38.06
N GLN A 14 36.65 35.25 37.18
CA GLN A 14 35.50 35.30 36.28
C GLN A 14 35.60 34.23 35.17
N ALA A 15 36.80 34.01 34.62
CA ALA A 15 37.06 32.93 33.67
C ALA A 15 36.82 31.55 34.29
N ALA A 16 37.25 31.33 35.54
CA ALA A 16 36.99 30.09 36.27
C ALA A 16 35.50 29.87 36.55
N ARG A 17 34.74 30.93 36.85
CA ARG A 17 33.28 30.86 37.03
C ARG A 17 32.57 30.49 35.71
N CYS A 18 32.94 31.13 34.60
CA CYS A 18 32.39 30.82 33.28
C CYS A 18 32.75 29.39 32.83
N ALA A 19 33.96 28.91 33.12
CA ALA A 19 34.38 27.55 32.81
C ALA A 19 33.57 26.51 33.62
N LYS A 20 33.32 26.78 34.91
CA LYS A 20 32.48 25.93 35.77
C LYS A 20 31.03 25.91 35.30
N GLU A 21 30.50 27.02 34.83
CA GLU A 21 29.14 27.12 34.30
C GLU A 21 28.97 26.35 32.99
N ARG A 22 29.95 26.46 32.06
CA ARG A 22 29.98 25.65 30.84
C ARG A 22 30.04 24.16 31.15
N ALA A 23 30.89 23.74 32.08
CA ALA A 23 31.00 22.34 32.48
C ALA A 23 29.66 21.79 33.03
N LYS A 24 28.94 22.58 33.82
CA LYS A 24 27.59 22.21 34.30
C LYS A 24 26.57 22.08 33.18
N MET A 25 26.56 23.00 32.21
CA MET A 25 25.64 22.90 31.07
C MET A 25 25.93 21.70 30.17
N PHE A 26 27.21 21.37 29.94
CA PHE A 26 27.58 20.19 29.18
C PHE A 26 27.20 18.88 29.90
N ALA A 27 27.38 18.82 31.22
CA ALA A 27 26.95 17.67 32.01
C ALA A 27 25.43 17.47 31.95
N ALA A 28 24.64 18.54 32.18
CA ALA A 28 23.18 18.47 32.10
C ALA A 28 22.68 18.06 30.71
N SER A 29 23.30 18.57 29.65
CA SER A 29 22.95 18.19 28.27
C SER A 29 23.33 16.74 27.95
N ALA A 30 24.43 16.22 28.51
CA ALA A 30 24.81 14.83 28.36
C ALA A 30 23.81 13.89 29.07
N ASP A 31 23.38 14.25 30.28
CA ASP A 31 22.37 13.50 31.04
C ASP A 31 21.01 13.49 30.33
N GLU A 32 20.58 14.63 29.79
CA GLU A 32 19.33 14.73 29.04
C GLU A 32 19.38 13.91 27.74
N LYS A 33 20.51 13.96 27.01
CA LYS A 33 20.71 13.13 25.82
C LYS A 33 20.72 11.64 26.16
N ALA A 34 21.34 11.24 27.28
CA ALA A 34 21.34 9.86 27.74
C ALA A 34 19.92 9.39 28.12
N ARG A 35 19.14 10.26 28.80
CA ARG A 35 17.74 9.99 29.14
C ARG A 35 16.88 9.82 27.88
N LEU A 36 16.96 10.73 26.92
CA LEU A 36 16.22 10.65 25.66
C LEU A 36 16.65 9.45 24.81
N ALA A 37 17.95 9.11 24.81
CA ALA A 37 18.45 7.92 24.14
C ALA A 37 17.89 6.63 24.78
N ALA A 38 17.82 6.56 26.12
CA ALA A 38 17.22 5.43 26.83
C ALA A 38 15.70 5.31 26.56
N GLU A 39 14.98 6.43 26.59
CA GLU A 39 13.54 6.48 26.30
C GLU A 39 13.24 6.09 24.84
N THR A 40 14.01 6.60 23.88
CA THR A 40 13.86 6.25 22.47
C THR A 40 14.33 4.83 22.15
N ALA A 41 15.29 4.28 22.89
CA ALA A 41 15.69 2.87 22.80
C ALA A 41 14.59 1.96 23.36
N ALA A 42 14.02 2.29 24.52
CA ALA A 42 12.87 1.57 25.10
C ALA A 42 11.68 1.61 24.15
N TYR A 43 11.40 2.76 23.53
CA TYR A 43 10.40 2.85 22.48
C TYR A 43 10.80 1.97 21.29
N ARG A 44 11.97 2.12 20.67
CA ARG A 44 12.35 1.33 19.48
C ARG A 44 12.35 -0.19 19.68
N LEU A 45 12.63 -0.65 20.90
CA LEU A 45 12.67 -2.08 21.25
C LEU A 45 11.29 -2.65 21.62
N GLN A 46 10.30 -1.81 21.97
CA GLN A 46 8.91 -2.24 21.96
C GLN A 46 8.50 -2.51 20.51
N ASP A 47 8.34 -3.79 20.19
CA ASP A 47 7.99 -4.34 18.88
C ASP A 47 7.10 -3.38 18.08
N GLY A 48 7.58 -2.95 16.90
CA GLY A 48 6.80 -2.13 15.98
C GLY A 48 5.46 -2.76 15.56
N SER A 49 5.30 -4.07 15.81
CA SER A 49 4.04 -4.80 15.69
C SER A 49 2.99 -4.41 16.73
N SER A 50 3.38 -4.03 17.95
CA SER A 50 2.45 -3.68 19.04
C SER A 50 1.92 -2.25 18.90
N LYS A 51 2.77 -1.33 18.45
CA LYS A 51 2.42 0.11 18.28
C LYS A 51 1.42 0.40 17.17
N PHE A 52 1.34 -0.50 16.19
CA PHE A 52 0.33 -0.46 15.13
C PHE A 52 -0.64 -1.65 15.23
N SER A 53 -0.62 -2.39 16.36
CA SER A 53 -1.66 -3.38 16.62
C SER A 53 -2.96 -2.63 16.92
N SER A 54 -4.04 -3.05 16.28
CA SER A 54 -5.39 -2.50 16.45
C SER A 54 -5.96 -2.58 17.88
N SER A 55 -5.17 -2.95 18.89
CA SER A 55 -5.59 -3.04 20.29
C SER A 55 -5.90 -1.67 20.90
N SER A 56 -5.11 -0.63 20.60
CA SER A 56 -5.41 0.75 21.02
C SER A 56 -6.67 1.30 20.33
N ASN A 57 -6.82 1.01 19.04
CA ASN A 57 -8.05 1.32 18.30
C ASN A 57 -9.27 0.53 18.80
N SER A 58 -9.09 -0.63 19.43
CA SER A 58 -10.21 -1.45 19.92
C SER A 58 -10.98 -0.74 21.03
N VAL A 59 -10.29 -0.05 21.94
CA VAL A 59 -10.92 0.69 23.04
C VAL A 59 -11.66 1.91 22.51
N GLU A 60 -11.05 2.65 21.58
CA GLU A 60 -11.69 3.82 20.95
C GLU A 60 -12.89 3.44 20.08
N VAL A 61 -12.82 2.33 19.34
CA VAL A 61 -13.93 1.80 18.55
C VAL A 61 -15.05 1.25 19.45
N ALA A 62 -14.71 0.59 20.56
CA ALA A 62 -15.70 0.12 21.54
C ALA A 62 -16.40 1.30 22.25
N LEU A 63 -15.65 2.34 22.61
CA LEU A 63 -16.21 3.57 23.16
C LEU A 63 -17.13 4.24 22.13
N ALA A 64 -16.66 4.40 20.89
CA ALA A 64 -17.41 5.05 19.82
C ALA A 64 -18.71 4.29 19.48
N THR A 65 -18.68 2.96 19.42
CA THR A 65 -19.88 2.14 19.19
C THR A 65 -20.83 2.16 20.39
N ALA A 66 -20.31 2.18 21.61
CA ALA A 66 -21.14 2.33 22.81
C ALA A 66 -21.79 3.72 22.88
N THR A 67 -21.13 4.78 22.40
CA THR A 67 -21.60 6.17 22.53
C THR A 67 -22.29 6.72 21.28
N VAL A 68 -22.80 5.88 20.38
CA VAL A 68 -23.58 6.36 19.22
C VAL A 68 -24.95 6.88 19.69
N GLY A 69 -25.10 8.20 19.82
CA GLY A 69 -26.35 8.88 20.21
C GLY A 69 -26.10 10.16 21.02
N LEU A 70 -27.17 10.89 21.40
CA LEU A 70 -27.05 11.95 22.40
C LEU A 70 -26.81 11.31 23.78
N VAL A 71 -25.55 11.25 24.19
CA VAL A 71 -25.13 10.77 25.52
C VAL A 71 -24.76 11.97 26.38
N SER A 72 -25.15 11.95 27.66
CA SER A 72 -24.76 13.00 28.59
C SER A 72 -23.25 12.96 28.88
N LYS A 73 -22.67 14.11 29.25
CA LYS A 73 -21.22 14.19 29.56
C LYS A 73 -20.82 13.25 30.71
N GLU A 74 -21.71 13.06 31.68
CA GLU A 74 -21.50 12.17 32.83
C GLU A 74 -21.43 10.70 32.40
N GLU A 75 -22.32 10.30 31.49
CA GLU A 75 -22.39 8.93 30.99
C GLU A 75 -21.21 8.58 30.08
N PHE A 76 -20.68 9.56 29.33
CA PHE A 76 -19.45 9.39 28.55
C PHE A 76 -18.22 9.17 29.45
N ALA A 77 -18.06 9.97 30.50
CA ALA A 77 -16.97 9.83 31.46
C ALA A 77 -17.01 8.47 32.17
N ARG A 78 -18.20 8.05 32.62
CA ARG A 78 -18.41 6.75 33.26
C ARG A 78 -18.05 5.57 32.35
N ARG A 79 -18.45 5.61 31.07
CA ARG A 79 -18.16 4.53 30.10
C ARG A 79 -16.68 4.48 29.71
N ARG A 80 -16.02 5.64 29.62
CA ARG A 80 -14.58 5.70 29.37
C ARG A 80 -13.78 5.11 30.53
N GLN A 81 -14.12 5.50 31.76
CA GLN A 81 -13.46 4.98 32.95
C GLN A 81 -13.64 3.46 33.09
N ALA A 82 -14.84 2.94 32.83
CA ALA A 82 -15.10 1.50 32.87
C ALA A 82 -14.28 0.71 31.82
N LEU A 83 -14.06 1.27 30.63
CA LEU A 83 -13.24 0.62 29.58
C LEU A 83 -11.73 0.69 29.88
N GLU A 84 -11.25 1.78 30.48
CA GLU A 84 -9.86 1.91 30.94
C GLU A 84 -9.57 0.97 32.14
N GLU A 85 -10.52 0.83 33.08
CA GLU A 85 -10.43 -0.12 34.21
C GLU A 85 -10.49 -1.58 33.75
N ALA A 86 -11.34 -1.92 32.77
CA ALA A 86 -11.38 -3.27 32.21
C ALA A 86 -10.08 -3.60 31.43
N SER A 87 -9.57 -2.66 30.63
CA SER A 87 -8.33 -2.85 29.87
C SER A 87 -7.09 -2.99 30.78
N SER A 88 -7.09 -2.33 31.94
CA SER A 88 -5.99 -2.46 32.91
C SER A 88 -6.09 -3.74 33.75
N ALA A 89 -7.31 -4.21 34.07
CA ALA A 89 -7.52 -5.48 34.74
C ALA A 89 -7.10 -6.69 33.88
N ASP A 90 -7.38 -6.67 32.58
CA ASP A 90 -6.94 -7.74 31.66
C ASP A 90 -5.41 -7.74 31.43
N ALA A 91 -4.77 -6.57 31.46
CA ALA A 91 -3.31 -6.49 31.40
C ALA A 91 -2.64 -7.04 32.68
N ALA A 92 -3.27 -6.87 33.84
CA ALA A 92 -2.80 -7.46 35.09
C ALA A 92 -3.03 -8.99 35.15
N ALA A 93 -4.13 -9.50 34.58
CA ALA A 93 -4.38 -10.94 34.47
C ALA A 93 -3.44 -11.64 33.48
N ALA A 94 -2.97 -10.92 32.45
CA ALA A 94 -2.00 -11.45 31.49
C ALA A 94 -0.58 -11.59 32.06
N GLU A 95 -0.17 -10.77 33.03
CA GLU A 95 1.12 -10.89 33.72
C GLU A 95 1.19 -12.14 34.62
N ASP A 96 0.07 -12.51 35.27
CA ASP A 96 0.00 -13.67 36.17
C ASP A 96 -0.08 -15.03 35.43
N ALA A 97 -0.51 -15.02 34.16
CA ALA A 97 -0.54 -16.22 33.32
C ALA A 97 0.84 -16.60 32.74
N THR A 98 1.80 -15.67 32.74
CA THR A 98 3.16 -15.90 32.20
C THR A 98 4.15 -16.54 33.19
N THR A 99 3.80 -16.67 34.46
CA THR A 99 4.67 -17.27 35.50
C THR A 99 4.26 -18.69 35.89
N GLY A 100 3.10 -19.19 35.46
CA GLY A 100 2.57 -20.51 35.85
C GLY A 100 2.64 -21.64 34.82
N ALA A 101 2.90 -21.37 33.53
CA ALA A 101 2.78 -22.37 32.45
C ALA A 101 4.11 -23.04 32.06
N ALA A 102 4.98 -23.31 33.03
CA ALA A 102 6.25 -24.01 32.84
C ALA A 102 6.26 -25.41 33.50
N ALA A 103 5.23 -26.23 33.27
CA ALA A 103 5.28 -27.66 33.57
C ALA A 103 4.24 -28.43 32.74
N ALA A 104 4.68 -29.50 32.08
CA ALA A 104 3.94 -30.42 31.19
C ALA A 104 3.58 -29.84 29.80
N GLY A 105 4.11 -30.27 28.66
CA GLY A 105 4.82 -31.50 28.32
C GLY A 105 4.10 -32.18 27.15
N SER A 106 4.51 -31.90 25.90
CA SER A 106 4.41 -32.86 24.78
C SER A 106 5.06 -32.32 23.49
N SER A 107 6.27 -32.81 23.24
CA SER A 107 6.87 -33.18 21.95
C SER A 107 6.16 -32.76 20.64
N LYS A 108 6.80 -31.90 19.85
CA LYS A 108 6.81 -32.00 18.37
C LYS A 108 8.02 -31.31 17.73
N GLU A 109 8.93 -32.15 17.25
CA GLU A 109 9.89 -32.01 16.14
C GLU A 109 10.56 -30.65 15.85
N LYS A 110 11.86 -30.61 16.19
CA LYS A 110 12.85 -29.62 15.72
C LYS A 110 13.12 -29.78 14.21
N LYS A 111 12.61 -28.86 13.37
CA LYS A 111 13.21 -28.57 12.06
C LYS A 111 14.20 -27.40 12.19
N LYS A 112 15.50 -27.72 12.12
CA LYS A 112 16.60 -26.76 11.97
C LYS A 112 16.36 -25.90 10.73
N LYS A 113 16.07 -24.61 10.89
CA LYS A 113 16.18 -23.62 9.81
C LYS A 113 17.47 -22.81 10.01
N LYS A 114 18.38 -23.02 9.07
CA LYS A 114 19.68 -22.36 8.91
C LYS A 114 19.45 -20.84 8.91
N LYS A 115 20.05 -20.11 9.87
CA LYS A 115 20.19 -18.65 9.82
C LYS A 115 21.18 -18.33 8.70
N GLU A 116 20.67 -18.06 7.50
CA GLU A 116 21.46 -17.35 6.50
C GLU A 116 21.54 -15.89 6.92
N LYS A 117 22.77 -15.49 7.29
CA LYS A 117 23.16 -14.11 7.51
C LYS A 117 22.99 -13.41 6.16
N SER A 118 21.91 -12.65 5.99
CA SER A 118 21.77 -11.75 4.84
C SER A 118 22.77 -10.62 5.03
N THR A 119 23.93 -10.74 4.38
CA THR A 119 24.87 -9.63 4.18
C THR A 119 24.13 -8.55 3.39
N LEU A 120 23.77 -7.48 4.09
CA LEU A 120 23.29 -6.23 3.52
C LEU A 120 24.37 -5.66 2.60
N SER A 121 24.13 -5.74 1.29
CA SER A 121 24.93 -5.09 0.25
C SER A 121 24.67 -3.58 0.26
N PHE A 122 25.28 -2.86 1.19
CA PHE A 122 25.58 -1.43 1.03
C PHE A 122 27.08 -1.32 0.74
N GLY A 123 27.46 -1.69 -0.48
CA GLY A 123 28.76 -1.35 -1.05
C GLY A 123 28.65 0.03 -1.68
N PHE A 124 29.02 1.05 -0.92
CA PHE A 124 29.47 2.33 -1.46
C PHE A 124 30.89 2.09 -1.96
N ASP A 125 31.02 1.82 -3.26
CA ASP A 125 32.30 1.91 -3.95
C ASP A 125 32.24 3.15 -4.83
N GLU A 126 33.09 4.08 -4.43
CA GLU A 126 33.38 5.36 -5.03
C GLU A 126 34.43 5.11 -6.13
N GLU A 127 34.40 5.93 -7.19
CA GLU A 127 35.51 6.21 -8.12
C GLU A 127 35.54 5.48 -9.49
N GLY A 128 35.77 6.27 -10.56
CA GLY A 128 36.07 5.83 -11.94
C GLY A 128 34.96 6.16 -12.95
N GLU A 129 34.81 7.40 -13.43
CA GLU A 129 35.55 8.05 -14.54
C GLU A 129 35.24 7.48 -15.93
N ASP A 130 34.75 8.40 -16.78
CA ASP A 130 34.82 8.49 -18.25
C ASP A 130 34.11 7.49 -19.18
N GLY A 131 33.55 8.05 -20.27
CA GLY A 131 33.31 7.30 -21.50
C GLY A 131 31.98 7.57 -22.19
N GLU A 132 31.98 8.58 -23.07
CA GLU A 132 30.98 8.86 -24.11
C GLU A 132 30.46 7.62 -24.87
N ALA A 133 29.19 7.65 -25.28
CA ALA A 133 28.83 7.57 -26.71
C ALA A 133 27.31 7.64 -26.95
N VAL A 134 26.95 8.68 -27.67
CA VAL A 134 25.69 8.96 -28.36
C VAL A 134 25.37 7.90 -29.41
N VAL A 135 24.16 7.32 -29.42
CA VAL A 135 23.51 6.85 -30.68
C VAL A 135 21.99 7.02 -30.63
N VAL A 136 21.51 7.93 -31.49
CA VAL A 136 20.11 8.19 -31.84
C VAL A 136 19.62 7.15 -32.85
N PRO A 137 18.36 6.65 -32.78
CA PRO A 137 17.70 6.09 -33.95
C PRO A 137 16.63 7.00 -34.54
N LYS A 138 16.68 7.01 -35.88
CA LYS A 138 16.01 7.85 -36.88
C LYS A 138 14.48 7.77 -36.89
N LYS A 139 13.88 8.94 -37.18
CA LYS A 139 12.54 9.15 -37.74
C LYS A 139 12.35 8.38 -39.07
N LYS A 140 11.16 7.82 -39.28
CA LYS A 140 10.58 7.62 -40.61
C LYS A 140 9.15 8.16 -40.64
N ALA A 141 8.91 9.04 -41.60
CA ALA A 141 7.61 9.55 -42.00
C ALA A 141 7.31 9.03 -43.42
N LYS A 142 6.11 8.50 -43.64
CA LYS A 142 5.34 8.36 -44.90
C LYS A 142 4.08 7.55 -44.53
N SER A 143 2.86 7.84 -44.94
CA SER A 143 2.33 8.71 -46.00
C SER A 143 0.86 9.00 -45.71
N GLU A 144 0.41 10.18 -46.14
CA GLU A 144 -0.98 10.50 -46.35
C GLU A 144 -1.56 9.66 -47.50
N HIS A 145 -2.81 9.20 -47.35
CA HIS A 145 -3.68 8.84 -48.47
C HIS A 145 -5.02 9.56 -48.26
N LEU A 146 -5.37 10.35 -49.25
CA LEU A 146 -6.43 11.35 -49.31
C LEU A 146 -7.49 10.85 -50.32
N VAL A 147 -8.78 11.13 -50.04
CA VAL A 147 -9.92 11.18 -51.00
C VAL A 147 -10.50 9.80 -51.40
N SER A 148 -11.81 9.50 -51.47
CA SER A 148 -13.03 10.30 -51.71
C SER A 148 -14.32 9.55 -51.30
N SER A 149 -15.37 10.34 -51.00
CA SER A 149 -16.80 10.19 -51.34
C SER A 149 -17.50 8.82 -51.27
N SER A 150 -18.64 8.76 -50.57
CA SER A 150 -19.98 8.79 -51.22
C SER A 150 -21.14 8.52 -50.25
N ALA A 151 -22.17 9.36 -50.36
CA ALA A 151 -23.61 9.11 -50.15
C ALA A 151 -24.19 8.87 -48.73
N ALA A 152 -25.00 9.85 -48.29
CA ALA A 152 -26.22 9.66 -47.49
C ALA A 152 -27.44 9.64 -48.44
N PRO A 153 -28.70 9.44 -47.97
CA PRO A 153 -29.20 8.64 -46.84
C PRO A 153 -30.26 7.62 -47.32
N SER A 154 -30.38 6.46 -46.67
CA SER A 154 -31.59 5.61 -46.82
C SER A 154 -32.18 5.35 -45.45
N ALA A 155 -33.36 5.94 -45.26
CA ALA A 155 -34.21 5.78 -44.09
C ALA A 155 -34.77 4.34 -44.06
N ALA A 156 -34.44 3.62 -43.00
CA ALA A 156 -35.09 2.37 -42.62
C ALA A 156 -35.38 2.40 -41.11
N PRO A 157 -36.50 1.80 -40.67
CA PRO A 157 -37.20 2.17 -39.44
C PRO A 157 -36.44 1.77 -38.18
N ALA A 158 -36.52 2.64 -37.18
CA ALA A 158 -35.96 2.47 -35.85
C ALA A 158 -36.35 1.10 -35.25
N PRO A 159 -35.40 0.23 -34.87
CA PRO A 159 -35.71 -0.91 -34.03
C PRO A 159 -36.14 -0.38 -32.66
N ALA A 160 -37.32 -0.85 -32.24
CA ALA A 160 -37.94 -0.54 -30.96
C ALA A 160 -36.94 -0.61 -29.81
N ALA A 161 -36.94 0.45 -29.00
CA ALA A 161 -36.19 0.57 -27.76
C ALA A 161 -36.38 -0.70 -26.92
N ALA A 162 -35.30 -1.47 -26.77
CA ALA A 162 -35.25 -2.53 -25.79
C ALA A 162 -35.43 -1.90 -24.40
N PRO A 163 -36.24 -2.51 -23.51
CA PRO A 163 -36.46 -1.97 -22.18
C PRO A 163 -35.13 -1.94 -21.42
N ASP A 164 -34.76 -0.74 -20.93
CA ASP A 164 -33.64 -0.52 -20.02
C ASP A 164 -33.84 -1.33 -18.73
N LYS A 165 -33.34 -2.56 -18.73
CA LYS A 165 -33.28 -3.43 -17.55
C LYS A 165 -32.13 -2.98 -16.65
N ASN A 166 -32.27 -1.81 -16.04
CA ASN A 166 -31.33 -1.31 -15.03
C ASN A 166 -31.78 -1.61 -13.59
N ASP A 167 -32.67 -2.58 -13.38
CA ASP A 167 -32.87 -3.23 -12.08
C ASP A 167 -31.71 -4.20 -11.77
N ALA A 168 -30.48 -3.77 -11.99
CA ALA A 168 -29.32 -4.49 -11.55
C ALA A 168 -29.28 -4.41 -10.03
N ALA A 169 -29.37 -5.57 -9.36
CA ALA A 169 -29.22 -5.67 -7.92
C ALA A 169 -28.00 -4.86 -7.46
N PRO A 170 -28.11 -4.09 -6.36
CA PRO A 170 -27.02 -3.26 -5.87
C PRO A 170 -25.75 -4.10 -5.72
N PRO A 171 -24.57 -3.57 -6.12
CA PRO A 171 -23.34 -4.32 -6.04
C PRO A 171 -23.07 -4.76 -4.58
N PRO A 172 -22.53 -5.96 -4.36
CA PRO A 172 -22.21 -6.42 -3.01
C PRO A 172 -21.23 -5.45 -2.35
N PRO A 173 -21.35 -5.22 -1.02
CA PRO A 173 -20.45 -4.32 -0.31
C PRO A 173 -19.01 -4.82 -0.38
N LEU A 174 -18.05 -3.88 -0.35
CA LEU A 174 -16.63 -4.21 -0.32
C LEU A 174 -16.29 -5.04 0.94
N PRO A 175 -15.38 -6.02 0.84
CA PRO A 175 -14.88 -6.72 2.02
C PRO A 175 -14.17 -5.74 2.96
N ALA A 176 -14.30 -5.97 4.27
CA ALA A 176 -13.65 -5.14 5.28
C ALA A 176 -12.13 -5.08 5.08
N GLY A 177 -11.54 -3.89 5.22
CA GLY A 177 -10.10 -3.68 5.03
C GLY A 177 -9.63 -3.64 3.58
N THR A 178 -10.52 -3.35 2.63
CA THR A 178 -10.12 -3.16 1.22
C THR A 178 -9.26 -1.90 1.06
N THR A 179 -8.00 -2.08 0.68
CA THR A 179 -7.05 -1.01 0.34
C THR A 179 -6.60 -1.05 -1.12
N SER A 180 -6.97 -2.09 -1.87
CA SER A 180 -6.61 -2.26 -3.28
C SER A 180 -7.36 -1.30 -4.21
N VAL A 181 -8.50 -0.78 -3.76
CA VAL A 181 -9.37 0.16 -4.48
C VAL A 181 -9.68 1.31 -3.53
N ARG A 182 -9.38 2.55 -3.94
CA ARG A 182 -9.59 3.74 -3.11
C ARG A 182 -10.31 4.82 -3.93
N ALA A 183 -11.36 5.40 -3.38
CA ALA A 183 -11.96 6.61 -3.94
C ALA A 183 -11.01 7.81 -3.74
N VAL A 184 -10.80 8.59 -4.80
CA VAL A 184 -10.02 9.83 -4.76
C VAL A 184 -10.81 10.96 -5.42
N PRO A 185 -10.55 12.23 -5.09
CA PRO A 185 -11.18 13.34 -5.80
C PRO A 185 -10.94 13.22 -7.31
N GLY A 186 -12.02 13.17 -8.10
CA GLY A 186 -11.96 13.02 -9.56
C GLY A 186 -11.87 11.58 -10.08
N GLY A 187 -11.98 10.57 -9.21
CA GLY A 187 -12.16 9.18 -9.64
C GLY A 187 -11.68 8.12 -8.64
N LEU A 188 -10.89 7.19 -9.14
CA LEU A 188 -10.56 5.93 -8.48
C LEU A 188 -9.04 5.70 -8.53
N GLU A 189 -8.42 5.25 -7.45
CA GLU A 189 -7.06 4.71 -7.43
C GLU A 189 -7.05 3.21 -7.16
N LEU A 190 -6.30 2.47 -7.98
CA LEU A 190 -6.11 1.03 -7.91
C LEU A 190 -4.66 0.71 -7.56
N SER A 191 -4.45 -0.13 -6.55
CA SER A 191 -3.12 -0.66 -6.19
C SER A 191 -2.94 -2.07 -6.78
N LEU A 192 -2.09 -2.15 -7.79
CA LEU A 192 -1.90 -3.34 -8.62
C LEU A 192 -0.48 -3.90 -8.45
N GLU A 193 -0.35 -5.22 -8.54
CA GLU A 193 0.92 -5.89 -8.78
C GLU A 193 0.88 -6.53 -10.17
N CYS A 194 1.78 -6.06 -11.02
CA CYS A 194 1.86 -6.44 -12.41
C CYS A 194 3.02 -7.42 -12.64
N TYR A 195 2.69 -8.54 -13.26
CA TYR A 195 3.63 -9.53 -13.76
C TYR A 195 3.64 -9.43 -15.28
N CYS A 196 4.76 -9.02 -15.85
CA CYS A 196 4.92 -8.91 -17.30
C CYS A 196 5.37 -10.26 -17.87
N ALA A 197 4.71 -10.71 -18.92
CA ALA A 197 5.14 -11.89 -19.66
C ALA A 197 4.90 -11.67 -21.16
N GLN A 198 5.87 -12.03 -21.99
CA GLN A 198 5.72 -11.96 -23.45
C GLN A 198 4.90 -13.14 -24.01
N VAL A 199 4.91 -14.27 -23.30
CA VAL A 199 4.37 -15.56 -23.77
C VAL A 199 2.88 -15.71 -23.43
N VAL A 200 2.29 -14.78 -22.67
CA VAL A 200 0.88 -14.89 -22.29
C VAL A 200 -0.02 -14.50 -23.45
N ALA A 201 -1.12 -15.24 -23.62
CA ALA A 201 -2.05 -15.01 -24.71
C ALA A 201 -2.68 -13.60 -24.65
N LYS A 202 -3.01 -13.14 -23.43
CA LYS A 202 -3.67 -11.85 -23.18
C LYS A 202 -3.44 -11.34 -21.75
N THR A 203 -3.59 -10.03 -21.56
CA THR A 203 -3.63 -9.39 -20.24
C THR A 203 -4.86 -9.86 -19.46
N ARG A 204 -4.69 -10.20 -18.18
CA ARG A 204 -5.77 -10.70 -17.33
C ARG A 204 -5.54 -10.41 -15.85
N VAL A 205 -6.65 -10.39 -15.08
CA VAL A 205 -6.61 -10.39 -13.62
C VAL A 205 -6.34 -11.81 -13.13
N MET A 206 -5.26 -12.01 -12.36
CA MET A 206 -4.94 -13.31 -11.76
C MET A 206 -5.65 -13.49 -10.43
N LYS A 207 -5.60 -12.46 -9.57
CA LYS A 207 -6.11 -12.52 -8.20
C LYS A 207 -6.58 -11.16 -7.73
N VAL A 208 -7.80 -11.10 -7.21
CA VAL A 208 -8.34 -9.93 -6.51
C VAL A 208 -8.33 -10.23 -5.01
N LEU A 209 -7.60 -9.43 -4.24
CA LEU A 209 -7.61 -9.46 -2.77
C LEU A 209 -7.97 -8.06 -2.23
N PRO A 210 -8.46 -7.97 -0.98
CA PRO A 210 -8.76 -6.68 -0.35
C PRO A 210 -7.54 -5.75 -0.33
N THR A 211 -6.34 -6.28 -0.14
CA THR A 211 -5.12 -5.47 -0.04
C THR A 211 -4.35 -5.31 -1.34
N LYS A 212 -4.60 -6.17 -2.34
CA LYS A 212 -3.77 -6.25 -3.55
C LYS A 212 -4.51 -6.87 -4.73
N ILE A 213 -4.31 -6.33 -5.92
CA ILE A 213 -4.80 -6.94 -7.17
C ILE A 213 -3.60 -7.39 -8.00
N ALA A 214 -3.48 -8.69 -8.25
CA ALA A 214 -2.43 -9.26 -9.08
C ALA A 214 -2.91 -9.39 -10.53
N MET A 215 -2.13 -8.86 -11.47
CA MET A 215 -2.43 -8.86 -12.90
C MET A 215 -1.25 -9.38 -13.70
N GLU A 216 -1.57 -10.14 -14.73
CA GLU A 216 -0.61 -10.61 -15.73
C GLU A 216 -0.79 -9.77 -16.99
N VAL A 217 0.29 -9.13 -17.46
CA VAL A 217 0.26 -8.17 -18.56
C VAL A 217 1.05 -8.71 -19.74
N LYS A 218 0.41 -8.74 -20.92
CA LYS A 218 1.05 -9.16 -22.18
C LYS A 218 1.91 -8.02 -22.74
N ALA A 219 3.12 -7.87 -22.21
CA ALA A 219 4.05 -6.83 -22.61
C ALA A 219 5.50 -7.16 -22.23
N LYS A 220 6.44 -6.40 -22.79
CA LYS A 220 7.79 -6.27 -22.22
C LYS A 220 7.74 -5.32 -21.02
N ASP A 221 8.64 -5.48 -20.05
CA ASP A 221 8.61 -4.73 -18.78
C ASP A 221 8.48 -3.21 -18.95
N ALA A 222 9.21 -2.63 -19.91
CA ALA A 222 9.19 -1.19 -20.19
C ALA A 222 7.87 -0.70 -20.82
N ASP A 223 7.16 -1.57 -21.54
CA ASP A 223 5.99 -1.24 -22.36
C ASP A 223 4.68 -1.75 -21.73
N ALA A 224 4.69 -2.10 -20.44
CA ALA A 224 3.54 -2.71 -19.77
C ALA A 224 2.42 -1.71 -19.43
N ASN A 225 2.69 -0.40 -19.41
CA ASN A 225 1.70 0.60 -18.97
C ASN A 225 0.53 0.77 -19.96
N PRO A 226 0.76 0.97 -21.28
CA PRO A 226 -0.34 1.09 -22.23
C PRO A 226 -1.31 -0.10 -22.27
N PRO A 227 -0.86 -1.38 -22.37
CA PRO A 227 -1.79 -2.52 -22.39
C PRO A 227 -2.48 -2.74 -21.05
N LEU A 228 -1.85 -2.36 -19.93
CA LEU A 228 -2.50 -2.37 -18.62
C LEU A 228 -3.65 -1.36 -18.56
N CYS A 229 -3.40 -0.10 -18.94
CA CYS A 229 -4.42 0.94 -18.96
C CYS A 229 -5.57 0.60 -19.92
N ALA A 230 -5.26 0.13 -21.12
CA ALA A 230 -6.28 -0.28 -22.10
C ALA A 230 -7.18 -1.41 -21.57
N TYR A 231 -6.58 -2.41 -20.90
CA TYR A 231 -7.33 -3.49 -20.27
C TYR A 231 -8.24 -2.98 -19.14
N LEU A 232 -7.73 -2.11 -18.26
CA LEU A 232 -8.51 -1.54 -17.16
C LEU A 232 -9.67 -0.67 -17.68
N SER A 233 -9.43 0.16 -18.70
CA SER A 233 -10.47 0.93 -19.36
C SER A 233 -11.56 0.02 -19.94
N SER A 234 -11.18 -1.12 -20.53
CA SER A 234 -12.14 -2.10 -21.07
C SER A 234 -12.93 -2.83 -19.99
N VAL A 235 -12.29 -3.24 -18.88
CA VAL A 235 -12.96 -3.99 -17.80
C VAL A 235 -13.86 -3.07 -16.96
N LEU A 236 -13.40 -1.86 -16.68
CA LEU A 236 -14.11 -0.91 -15.82
C LEU A 236 -15.13 -0.08 -16.59
N GLY A 237 -14.93 0.10 -17.89
CA GLY A 237 -15.87 0.76 -18.80
C GLY A 237 -17.25 0.10 -18.71
N GLY A 238 -18.28 0.91 -18.52
CA GLY A 238 -19.67 0.48 -18.62
C GLY A 238 -20.28 1.21 -19.80
N SER A 239 -20.78 0.46 -20.79
CA SER A 239 -21.26 0.96 -22.09
C SER A 239 -20.18 1.47 -23.05
N ALA A 240 -20.40 1.28 -24.35
CA ALA A 240 -19.46 1.63 -25.42
C ALA A 240 -19.19 3.14 -25.57
N SER A 241 -19.93 4.00 -24.83
CA SER A 241 -19.88 5.45 -25.00
C SER A 241 -18.98 6.19 -24.02
N GLN A 242 -18.48 5.55 -22.95
CA GLN A 242 -17.60 6.21 -21.98
C GLN A 242 -16.20 5.61 -21.99
N GLU A 243 -15.28 6.29 -22.68
CA GLU A 243 -13.86 5.96 -22.63
C GLU A 243 -13.29 6.44 -21.28
N LEU A 244 -13.03 5.49 -20.39
CA LEU A 244 -12.38 5.79 -19.11
C LEU A 244 -10.89 6.05 -19.33
N LYS A 245 -10.40 7.19 -18.84
CA LYS A 245 -8.97 7.50 -18.88
C LYS A 245 -8.26 6.85 -17.69
N CYS A 246 -7.43 5.85 -17.97
CA CYS A 246 -6.58 5.19 -16.98
C CYS A 246 -5.13 5.67 -17.11
N GLU A 247 -4.51 6.08 -16.00
CA GLU A 247 -3.13 6.58 -15.96
C GLU A 247 -2.34 5.95 -14.79
N VAL A 248 -1.10 5.53 -15.05
CA VAL A 248 -0.20 5.01 -14.01
C VAL A 248 0.44 6.19 -13.26
N VAL A 249 -0.08 6.50 -12.08
CA VAL A 249 0.39 7.63 -11.24
C VAL A 249 1.67 7.28 -10.47
N ARG A 250 1.83 6.02 -10.06
CA ARG A 250 3.04 5.55 -9.35
C ARG A 250 3.49 4.18 -9.85
N GLY A 251 4.79 3.93 -9.77
CA GLY A 251 5.37 2.64 -10.12
C GLY A 251 5.49 2.37 -11.61
N GLN A 252 5.69 3.38 -12.46
CA GLN A 252 5.75 3.21 -13.92
C GLN A 252 6.74 2.12 -14.39
N ARG A 253 7.84 1.94 -13.65
CA ARG A 253 8.87 0.91 -13.88
C ARG A 253 8.93 -0.17 -12.78
N ALA A 254 8.00 -0.13 -11.82
CA ALA A 254 7.96 -1.06 -10.70
C ALA A 254 6.91 -2.15 -10.96
N PRO A 255 7.05 -3.34 -10.36
CA PRO A 255 6.02 -4.37 -10.41
C PRO A 255 4.74 -3.90 -9.70
N VAL A 256 4.86 -3.12 -8.63
CA VAL A 256 3.72 -2.53 -7.92
C VAL A 256 3.39 -1.17 -8.53
N LYS A 257 2.15 -1.03 -9.02
CA LYS A 257 1.66 0.16 -9.73
C LYS A 257 0.43 0.74 -9.05
N VAL A 258 0.34 2.06 -9.02
CA VAL A 258 -0.89 2.76 -8.64
C VAL A 258 -1.48 3.38 -9.90
N VAL A 259 -2.66 2.92 -10.28
CA VAL A 259 -3.38 3.39 -11.47
C VAL A 259 -4.54 4.26 -11.04
N ARG A 260 -4.61 5.48 -11.56
CA ARG A 260 -5.75 6.36 -11.40
C ARG A 260 -6.67 6.20 -12.61
N VAL A 261 -7.95 5.99 -12.32
CA VAL A 261 -9.03 5.94 -13.29
C VAL A 261 -9.83 7.22 -13.13
N ALA A 262 -9.72 8.11 -14.11
CA ALA A 262 -10.55 9.30 -14.17
C ALA A 262 -11.95 8.87 -14.63
N SER A 263 -12.85 8.78 -13.67
CA SER A 263 -14.25 8.47 -13.90
C SER A 263 -15.08 9.27 -12.90
N GLY A 264 -16.06 10.01 -13.37
CA GLY A 264 -16.92 10.82 -12.51
C GLY A 264 -17.81 10.00 -11.57
N GLU A 265 -18.04 8.71 -11.86
CA GLU A 265 -19.15 7.97 -11.26
C GLU A 265 -18.86 6.51 -10.89
N ILE A 266 -17.66 5.99 -11.16
CA ILE A 266 -17.36 4.60 -10.77
C ILE A 266 -17.14 4.49 -9.28
N LEU A 267 -18.12 3.87 -8.62
CA LEU A 267 -18.04 3.48 -7.22
C LEU A 267 -16.94 2.41 -7.02
N PRO A 268 -16.12 2.50 -5.95
CA PRO A 268 -15.12 1.49 -5.60
C PRO A 268 -15.66 0.05 -5.54
N GLU A 269 -16.88 -0.13 -5.02
CA GLU A 269 -17.61 -1.39 -4.93
C GLU A 269 -17.79 -2.01 -6.33
N LEU A 270 -18.24 -1.19 -7.28
CA LEU A 270 -18.50 -1.61 -8.65
C LEU A 270 -17.19 -1.97 -9.36
N ALA A 271 -16.14 -1.18 -9.17
CA ALA A 271 -14.82 -1.47 -9.74
C ALA A 271 -14.27 -2.80 -9.23
N TYR A 272 -14.33 -3.03 -7.92
CA TYR A 272 -13.89 -4.29 -7.30
C TYR A 272 -14.68 -5.49 -7.80
N HIS A 273 -16.01 -5.34 -7.92
CA HIS A 273 -16.88 -6.39 -8.44
C HIS A 273 -16.56 -6.73 -9.90
N LYS A 274 -16.40 -5.73 -10.78
CA LYS A 274 -16.03 -5.92 -12.19
C LYS A 274 -14.68 -6.63 -12.33
N LEU A 275 -13.68 -6.26 -11.53
CA LEU A 275 -12.38 -6.94 -11.50
C LEU A 275 -12.50 -8.39 -11.03
N SER A 276 -13.35 -8.66 -10.05
CA SER A 276 -13.62 -10.02 -9.56
C SER A 276 -14.29 -10.89 -10.63
N LEU A 277 -15.25 -10.34 -11.38
CA LEU A 277 -15.86 -11.02 -12.52
C LEU A 277 -14.83 -11.29 -13.64
N ALA A 278 -13.97 -10.32 -13.95
CA ALA A 278 -12.90 -10.48 -14.91
C ALA A 278 -11.92 -11.59 -14.52
N GLN A 279 -11.59 -11.71 -13.22
CA GLN A 279 -10.79 -12.81 -12.69
C GLN A 279 -11.47 -14.18 -12.90
N GLN A 280 -12.77 -14.29 -12.58
CA GLN A 280 -13.52 -15.54 -12.77
C GLN A 280 -13.59 -15.95 -14.25
N ALA A 281 -13.82 -14.99 -15.15
CA ALA A 281 -13.82 -15.22 -16.59
C ALA A 281 -12.45 -15.72 -17.08
N ALA A 282 -11.36 -15.08 -16.63
CA ALA A 282 -10.00 -15.49 -16.96
C ALA A 282 -9.65 -16.90 -16.43
N ALA A 283 -10.12 -17.25 -15.22
CA ALA A 283 -9.94 -18.58 -14.64
C ALA A 283 -10.71 -19.66 -15.43
N LYS A 284 -11.94 -19.35 -15.85
CA LYS A 284 -12.77 -20.25 -16.68
C LYS A 284 -12.11 -20.54 -18.03
N GLU A 285 -11.56 -19.53 -18.68
CA GLU A 285 -10.85 -19.69 -19.95
C GLU A 285 -9.53 -20.45 -19.79
N ALA A 286 -8.78 -20.20 -18.71
CA ALA A 286 -7.58 -20.96 -18.40
C ALA A 286 -7.90 -22.46 -18.17
N ALA A 287 -9.02 -22.76 -17.52
CA ALA A 287 -9.50 -24.13 -17.35
C ALA A 287 -9.92 -24.78 -18.68
N ALA A 288 -10.54 -24.01 -19.59
CA ALA A 288 -10.93 -24.51 -20.92
C ALA A 288 -9.74 -24.75 -21.85
N SER A 289 -8.66 -23.96 -21.71
CA SER A 289 -7.43 -24.12 -22.50
C SER A 289 -6.50 -25.21 -21.97
N ALA A 290 -6.71 -25.71 -20.74
CA ALA A 290 -5.85 -26.74 -20.17
C ALA A 290 -6.04 -28.05 -20.95
N PRO A 291 -4.96 -28.72 -21.38
CA PRO A 291 -5.09 -30.02 -22.04
C PRO A 291 -5.84 -30.98 -21.11
N PRO A 292 -6.72 -31.85 -21.65
CA PRO A 292 -7.44 -32.81 -20.83
C PRO A 292 -6.41 -33.59 -20.02
N ARG A 293 -6.50 -33.49 -18.69
CA ARG A 293 -5.66 -34.30 -17.81
C ARG A 293 -5.94 -35.75 -18.19
N LEU A 294 -4.96 -36.42 -18.80
CA LEU A 294 -4.98 -37.86 -18.98
C LEU A 294 -5.14 -38.45 -17.57
N VAL A 295 -6.38 -38.81 -17.23
CA VAL A 295 -6.69 -39.46 -15.97
C VAL A 295 -5.92 -40.76 -16.04
N GLY A 296 -4.82 -40.84 -15.29
CA GLY A 296 -3.93 -41.99 -15.28
C GLY A 296 -4.78 -43.23 -15.10
N ARG A 297 -4.73 -44.11 -16.10
CA ARG A 297 -5.37 -45.42 -16.03
C ARG A 297 -4.82 -46.09 -14.77
N PRO A 298 -5.65 -46.50 -13.80
CA PRO A 298 -5.14 -47.14 -12.60
C PRO A 298 -4.36 -48.38 -13.02
N THR A 299 -3.07 -48.39 -12.73
CA THR A 299 -2.22 -49.58 -12.88
C THR A 299 -2.64 -50.53 -11.77
N PHE A 300 -3.35 -51.60 -12.15
CA PHE A 300 -3.61 -52.77 -11.31
C PHE A 300 -2.38 -53.66 -11.25
#